data_AF-A0A3D1ZMC8-F1
#
_entry.id   AF-A0A3D1ZMC8-F1
#
_cell.length_a   1.000
_cell.length_b   1.000
_cell.length_c   1.000
_cell.angle_alpha   90.00
_cell.angle_beta   90.00
_cell.angle_gamma   90.00
#
_symmetry.space_group_name_H-M   'P 1'
#
loop_
_entity.id
_entity.type
_entity.pdbx_description
1 polymer ?
#
loop_
_entity_poly.entity_id
_entity_poly.type
_entity_poly.pdbx_seq_one_letter_code
_entity_poly.pdbx_strand_id
1 'polypeptide(L)' 'FDIGSHRFNALLAELGWQSRFHKGWTITPLGKDLGGIEKEHPESGVPYTVWPRDILNQPGLEYALEQLSGSEQSTDT' A
#
# COMPACT_ATOMS: atom_id res chain seq x y z
N PHE A 1 0.42 6.24 -12.26
CA PHE A 1 -0.21 4.96 -11.89
C PHE A 1 -1.69 5.22 -11.70
N ASP A 2 -2.55 4.67 -12.57
CA ASP A 2 -4.01 4.74 -12.39
C ASP A 2 -4.46 3.57 -11.52
N ILE A 3 -4.00 3.57 -10.26
CA ILE A 3 -4.39 2.58 -9.26
C ILE A 3 -5.19 3.30 -8.19
N GLY A 4 -6.43 2.87 -7.97
CA GLY A 4 -7.27 3.43 -6.92
C GLY A 4 -6.63 3.23 -5.54
N SER A 5 -6.81 4.21 -4.65
CA SER A 5 -6.19 4.22 -3.32
C SER A 5 -6.49 2.95 -2.50
N HIS A 6 -7.67 2.34 -2.71
CA HIS A 6 -8.06 1.11 -2.04
C HIS A 6 -7.17 -0.07 -2.44
N ARG A 7 -6.83 -0.15 -3.74
CA ARG A 7 -5.99 -1.23 -4.29
C ARG A 7 -4.53 -1.01 -3.91
N PHE A 8 -4.06 0.23 -3.95
CA PHE A 8 -2.71 0.56 -3.47
C PHE A 8 -2.54 0.20 -1.99
N ASN A 9 -3.53 0.53 -1.14
CA ASN A 9 -3.49 0.17 0.27
C ASN A 9 -3.52 -1.36 0.49
N ALA A 10 -4.26 -2.10 -0.33
CA ALA A 10 -4.25 -3.56 -0.26
C ALA A 10 -2.86 -4.13 -0.59
N LEU A 11 -2.17 -3.62 -1.61
CA LEU A 11 -0.81 -4.04 -1.95
C LEU A 11 0.17 -3.85 -0.78
N LEU A 12 0.15 -2.67 -0.16
CA LEU A 12 1.01 -2.41 0.99
C LEU A 12 0.71 -3.37 2.16
N ALA A 13 -0.53 -3.83 2.28
CA ALA A 13 -0.91 -4.82 3.29
C ALA A 13 -0.48 -6.24 2.94
N GLU A 14 -0.59 -6.63 1.67
CA GLU A 14 -0.08 -7.91 1.15
C GLU A 14 1.44 -8.02 1.30
N LEU A 15 2.15 -6.90 1.14
CA LEU A 15 3.59 -6.79 1.39
C LEU A 15 3.94 -6.76 2.89
N GLY A 16 2.94 -6.73 3.78
CA GLY A 16 3.12 -6.69 5.23
C GLY A 16 3.60 -5.34 5.77
N TRP A 17 3.52 -4.27 5.00
CA TRP A 17 4.00 -2.92 5.36
C TRP A 17 2.95 -2.12 6.14
N GLN A 18 1.68 -2.49 5.99
CA GLN A 18 0.59 -1.98 6.82
C GLN A 18 -0.41 -3.09 7.14
N SER A 19 -1.28 -2.84 8.12
CA SER A 19 -2.35 -3.75 8.49
C SER A 19 -3.68 -3.02 8.55
N ARG A 20 -4.76 -3.75 8.29
CA ARG A 20 -6.11 -3.21 8.37
C ARG A 20 -6.54 -3.11 9.82
N PHE A 21 -7.00 -1.92 10.24
CA PHE A 21 -7.45 -1.67 11.61
C PHE A 21 -8.81 -0.99 11.60
N HIS A 22 -9.87 -1.74 11.91
CA HIS A 22 -11.26 -1.27 11.88
C HIS A 22 -11.63 -0.58 10.55
N LYS A 23 -11.72 0.76 10.57
CA LYS A 23 -12.06 1.62 9.42
C LYS A 23 -10.83 2.24 8.73
N GLY A 24 -9.62 1.90 9.16
CA GLY A 24 -8.38 2.53 8.75
C GLY A 24 -7.22 1.55 8.55
N TRP A 25 -6.01 2.11 8.47
CA TRP A 25 -4.76 1.41 8.26
C TRP A 25 -3.75 1.79 9.33
N THR A 26 -3.09 0.78 9.90
CA THR A 26 -2.00 0.95 10.86
C THR A 26 -0.68 0.52 10.25
N ILE A 27 0.41 1.17 10.69
CA ILE A 27 1.75 0.88 10.17
C ILE A 27 2.34 -0.34 10.90
N THR A 28 2.96 -1.27 10.17
CA THR A 28 3.69 -2.39 10.79
C THR A 28 5.13 -1.98 11.13
N PRO A 29 5.87 -2.77 11.94
CA PRO A 29 7.30 -2.52 12.15
C PRO A 29 8.09 -2.46 10.83
N LEU A 30 7.85 -3.40 9.91
CA LEU A 30 8.47 -3.39 8.58
C LEU A 30 8.12 -2.12 7.79
N GLY A 31 6.87 -1.67 7.88
CA GLY A 31 6.45 -0.42 7.26
C GLY A 31 7.16 0.82 7.81
N LYS A 32 7.40 0.85 9.12
CA LYS A 32 8.17 1.93 9.77
C LYS A 32 9.62 1.94 9.30
N ASP A 33 10.25 0.76 9.14
CA ASP A 33 11.62 0.65 8.65
C ASP A 33 11.77 1.17 7.21
N LEU A 34 10.69 1.09 6.42
CA LEU A 34 10.60 1.66 5.07
C LEU A 34 10.22 3.15 5.05
N GLY A 35 10.15 3.80 6.22
CA GLY A 35 9.85 5.23 6.36
C GLY A 35 8.37 5.58 6.41
N GLY A 36 7.48 4.58 6.46
CA GLY A 36 6.05 4.80 6.66
C GLY A 36 5.73 5.29 8.07
N ILE A 37 4.77 6.20 8.18
CA ILE A 37 4.28 6.71 9.46
C ILE A 37 2.77 6.50 9.58
N GLU A 38 2.31 6.32 10.81
CA GLU A 38 0.89 6.27 11.13
C GLU A 38 0.43 7.64 11.64
N LYS A 39 -0.76 8.04 11.22
CA LYS A 39 -1.46 9.23 11.68
C LYS A 39 -2.92 8.90 11.96
N GLU A 40 -3.58 9.79 12.66
CA GLU A 40 -4.99 9.65 12.99
C GLU A 40 -5.79 10.84 12.44
N HIS A 41 -7.00 10.58 11.96
CA HIS A 41 -7.90 11.65 11.55
C HIS A 41 -8.43 12.38 12.80
N PRO A 42 -8.25 13.72 12.91
CA PRO A 42 -8.46 14.46 14.16
C PRO A 42 -9.91 14.42 14.68
N GLU A 43 -10.89 14.25 13.79
CA GLU A 43 -12.31 14.23 14.19
C GLU A 43 -12.87 12.82 14.39
N SER A 44 -12.36 11.82 13.68
CA SER A 44 -12.98 10.48 13.61
C SER A 44 -12.17 9.40 14.29
N GLY A 45 -10.92 9.70 14.64
CA GLY A 45 -10.00 8.76 15.25
C GLY A 45 -9.53 7.63 14.34
N VAL A 46 -9.83 7.71 13.03
CA VAL A 46 -9.48 6.65 12.09
C VAL A 46 -7.99 6.72 11.74
N PRO A 47 -7.22 5.63 11.94
CA PRO A 47 -5.80 5.63 11.60
C PRO A 47 -5.60 5.51 10.08
N TYR A 48 -4.55 6.14 9.58
CA TYR A 48 -4.09 6.02 8.21
C TYR A 48 -2.57 6.09 8.16
N THR A 49 -2.00 5.46 7.14
CA THR A 49 -0.56 5.47 6.90
C THR A 49 -0.18 6.55 5.89
N VAL A 50 1.00 7.12 6.06
CA VAL A 50 1.61 8.08 5.15
C VAL A 50 2.97 7.57 4.75
N TRP A 51 3.25 7.61 3.44
CA TRP A 51 4.45 7.02 2.87
C TRP A 51 5.27 8.06 2.11
N PRO A 52 6.62 7.98 2.18
CA PRO A 52 7.48 8.76 1.31
C PRO A 52 7.30 8.31 -0.14
N ARG A 53 7.52 9.22 -1.09
CA ARG A 53 7.36 8.92 -2.52
C ARG A 53 8.31 7.80 -2.99
N ASP A 54 9.46 7.68 -2.35
CA ASP A 54 10.50 6.70 -2.70
C ASP A 54 10.08 5.25 -2.40
N ILE A 55 8.96 5.03 -1.70
CA ILE A 55 8.39 3.69 -1.50
C ILE A 55 8.08 3.00 -2.84
N LEU A 56 7.80 3.78 -3.88
CA LEU A 56 7.52 3.29 -5.23
C LEU A 56 8.72 2.59 -5.88
N ASN A 57 9.93 2.82 -5.36
CA ASN A 57 11.16 2.18 -5.85
C ASN A 57 11.49 0.88 -5.10
N GLN A 58 10.64 0.46 -4.15
CA GLN A 58 10.86 -0.80 -3.44
C GLN A 58 10.56 -1.97 -4.38
N PRO A 59 11.50 -2.93 -4.56
CA PRO A 59 11.36 -4.00 -5.54
C PRO A 59 10.06 -4.80 -5.40
N GLY A 60 9.61 -5.04 -4.16
CA GLY A 60 8.36 -5.77 -3.90
C GLY A 60 7.11 -5.01 -4.36
N LEU A 61 7.09 -3.67 -4.25
CA LEU A 61 5.97 -2.85 -4.68
C LEU A 61 6.02 -2.60 -6.19
N GLU A 62 7.21 -2.35 -6.75
CA GLU A 62 7.41 -2.19 -8.19
C GLU A 62 6.92 -3.43 -8.95
N TYR A 63 7.36 -4.62 -8.54
CA TYR A 63 6.91 -5.89 -9.11
C TYR A 63 5.39 -6.07 -9.02
N ALA A 64 4.79 -5.75 -7.86
CA ALA A 64 3.35 -5.86 -7.68
C ALA A 64 2.59 -4.88 -8.59
N LEU A 65 3.07 -3.65 -8.75
CA LEU A 65 2.45 -2.65 -9.64
C LEU A 65 2.58 -3.06 -11.11
N GLU A 66 3.72 -3.62 -11.52
CA GLU A 66 3.93 -4.14 -12.87
C GLU A 66 2.93 -5.24 -13.19
N GLN A 67 2.76 -6.23 -12.32
CA GLN A 67 1.78 -7.31 -12.53
C GLN A 67 0.34 -6.81 -12.63
N LEU A 68 0.00 -5.75 -11.90
CA LEU A 68 -1.31 -5.13 -12.00
C LEU A 68 -1.50 -4.33 -13.29
N SER A 69 -0.43 -3.75 -13.84
CA SER A 69 -0.47 -3.02 -15.12
C SER A 69 -0.36 -3.95 -16.34
N GLY A 70 0.27 -5.12 -16.17
CA GLY A 70 0.52 -6.09 -17.24
C GLY A 70 -0.61 -7.07 -17.50
N SER A 71 -1.70 -7.07 -16.71
CA SER A 71 -2.80 -8.03 -16.83
C SER A 71 -3.85 -7.70 -17.90
N GLU A 72 -3.56 -6.82 -18.86
CA GLU A 72 -4.34 -6.72 -20.11
C GLU A 72 -3.75 -7.52 -21.29
N GLN A 73 -2.75 -8.41 -21.10
CA GLN A 73 -2.35 -9.33 -22.18
C GLN A 73 -2.13 -10.79 -21.75
N SER A 74 -2.99 -11.65 -22.31
CA SER A 74 -2.90 -13.11 -22.52
C SER A 74 -3.21 -14.00 -21.30
N THR A 75 -4.14 -14.95 -21.34
CA THR A 75 -4.37 -15.94 -22.42
C THR A 75 -5.85 -16.31 -22.64
N ASP A 76 -6.33 -16.02 -23.85
CA ASP A 76 -7.21 -16.92 -24.61
C ASP A 76 -6.31 -18.03 -25.18
N THR A 77 -6.53 -19.29 -24.78
CA THR A 77 -6.34 -20.55 -25.55
C THR A 77 -6.75 -21.72 -24.66
#